data_AF-A0A8S2W676-F1
#
_entry.id   AF-A0A8S2W676-F1
#
_cell.length_a   1.000
_cell.length_b   1.000
_cell.length_c   1.000
_cell.angle_alpha   90.00
_cell.angle_beta   90.00
_cell.angle_gamma   90.00
#
_symmetry.space_group_name_H-M   'P 1'
#
loop_
_entity.id
_entity.type
_entity.pdbx_description
1 polymer ?
#
loop_
_entity_poly.entity_id
_entity_poly.type
_entity_poly.pdbx_seq_one_letter_code
_entity_poly.pdbx_strand_id
1 'polypeptide(L)' 'LGKTLLAKAMANECQSNFISVKGPQLLTMWFGEPEANVRDAFDKARQAAPCVLFFDELDAIAKSRGGSAGDGSGV' A
#
# COMPACT_ATOMS: atom_id res chain seq x y z
N LEU A 1 9.17 -7.47 8.95
CA LEU A 1 10.16 -6.65 9.70
C LEU A 1 11.25 -6.07 8.79
N GLY A 2 11.98 -6.86 7.98
CA GLY A 2 13.08 -6.32 7.16
C GLY A 2 12.67 -5.34 6.04
N LYS A 3 11.49 -5.51 5.42
CA LYS A 3 11.07 -4.71 4.25
C LYS A 3 10.84 -3.24 4.56
N THR A 4 10.13 -2.93 5.63
CA THR A 4 9.88 -1.55 6.08
C THR A 4 11.17 -0.85 6.51
N LEU A 5 12.11 -1.58 7.11
CA LEU A 5 13.44 -1.04 7.48
C LEU A 5 14.28 -0.76 6.23
N LEU A 6 14.29 -1.67 5.25
CA LEU A 6 14.97 -1.46 3.97
C LEU A 6 14.41 -0.25 3.22
N ALA A 7 13.08 -0.10 3.17
CA ALA A 7 12.42 1.02 2.52
C ALA A 7 12.80 2.37 3.16
N LYS A 8 12.84 2.41 4.50
CA LYS A 8 13.30 3.60 5.24
C LYS A 8 14.78 3.91 4.99
N ALA A 9 15.64 2.88 4.97
CA ALA A 9 17.07 3.05 4.71
C ALA A 9 17.30 3.62 3.30
N MET A 10 16.61 3.08 2.29
CA MET A 10 16.66 3.58 0.91
C MET A 10 16.22 5.04 0.79
N ALA A 11 15.12 5.43 1.44
CA ALA A 11 14.66 6.81 1.41
C ALA A 11 15.67 7.77 2.05
N ASN A 12 16.31 7.34 3.14
CA ASN A 12 17.35 8.12 3.82
C ASN A 12 18.62 8.27 2.94
N GLU A 13 19.09 7.18 2.33
CA GLU A 13 20.23 7.19 1.39
C GLU A 13 19.94 8.07 0.17
N CYS A 14 18.70 8.06 -0.35
CA CYS A 14 18.30 8.89 -1.48
C CYS A 14 17.94 10.34 -1.11
N GLN A 15 18.05 10.75 0.17
CA GLN A 15 17.57 12.05 0.70
C GLN A 15 16.16 12.41 0.19
N SER A 16 15.28 11.41 0.14
CA SER A 16 13.98 11.49 -0.50
C SER A 16 12.90 11.46 0.56
N ASN A 17 11.81 12.21 0.36
CA ASN A 17 10.67 12.14 1.25
C ASN A 17 10.15 10.70 1.36
N PHE A 18 9.65 10.31 2.53
CA PHE A 18 9.12 8.96 2.74
C PHE A 18 7.67 9.02 3.19
N ILE A 19 6.76 8.58 2.32
CA ILE A 19 5.34 8.48 2.63
C ILE A 19 5.00 7.00 2.76
N SER A 20 4.56 6.58 3.94
CA SER A 20 4.15 5.20 4.20
C SER A 20 2.63 5.11 4.31
N VAL A 21 2.05 4.18 3.57
CA VAL A 21 0.61 3.91 3.51
C VAL A 21 0.40 2.46 3.90
N LYS A 22 -0.35 2.22 4.98
CA LYS A 22 -0.68 0.86 5.41
C LYS A 22 -1.97 0.37 4.77
N GLY A 23 -2.03 -0.89 4.35
CA GLY A 23 -3.20 -1.51 3.72
C GLY A 23 -4.51 -1.23 4.48
N PRO A 24 -4.61 -1.58 5.78
CA PRO A 24 -5.83 -1.30 6.56
C PRO A 24 -6.19 0.20 6.66
N GLN A 25 -5.20 1.09 6.55
CA GLN A 25 -5.41 2.54 6.59
C GLN A 25 -5.94 3.10 5.26
N LEU A 26 -5.62 2.48 4.12
CA LEU A 26 -6.18 2.87 2.81
C LEU A 26 -7.71 2.80 2.78
N LEU A 27 -8.27 1.83 3.51
CA LEU A 27 -9.71 1.58 3.57
C LEU A 27 -10.44 2.43 4.63
N THR A 28 -9.72 2.98 5.60
CA THR A 28 -10.33 3.58 6.81
C THR A 28 -10.00 5.05 7.03
N MET A 29 -8.89 5.57 6.52
CA MET A 29 -8.45 6.93 6.87
C MET A 29 -9.34 8.04 6.32
N TRP A 30 -10.10 7.79 5.26
CA TRP A 30 -11.03 8.76 4.70
C TRP A 30 -12.36 8.09 4.35
N PHE A 31 -13.44 8.60 4.96
CA PHE A 31 -14.81 8.24 4.61
C PHE A 31 -15.04 8.53 3.11
N GLY A 32 -15.05 7.49 2.27
CA GLY A 32 -15.19 7.63 0.82
C GLY A 32 -14.81 6.38 0.02
N GLU A 33 -14.86 6.49 -1.31
CA GLU A 33 -14.47 5.43 -2.25
C GLU A 33 -12.96 5.16 -2.18
N PRO A 34 -12.52 3.90 -2.00
CA PRO A 34 -11.12 3.54 -1.76
C PRO A 34 -10.18 3.94 -2.91
N GLU A 35 -10.72 4.11 -4.12
CA GLU A 35 -9.98 4.51 -5.32
C GLU A 35 -9.52 5.98 -5.27
N ALA A 36 -10.34 6.87 -4.68
CA ALA A 36 -9.98 8.27 -4.48
C ALA A 36 -8.81 8.40 -3.49
N ASN A 37 -8.82 7.61 -2.42
CA ASN A 37 -7.77 7.62 -1.39
C ASN A 37 -6.40 7.23 -1.96
N VAL A 38 -6.37 6.26 -2.86
CA VAL A 38 -5.14 5.86 -3.56
C VAL A 38 -4.63 7.01 -4.43
N ARG A 39 -5.53 7.65 -5.19
CA ARG A 39 -5.18 8.76 -6.10
C ARG A 39 -4.55 9.93 -5.35
N ASP A 40 -5.15 10.32 -4.24
CA ASP A 40 -4.65 11.39 -3.39
C ASP A 40 -3.29 11.05 -2.75
N ALA A 41 -3.04 9.78 -2.39
CA ALA A 41 -1.73 9.35 -1.90
C ALA A 41 -0.64 9.54 -2.98
N PHE A 42 -0.95 9.23 -4.24
CA PHE A 42 -0.05 9.48 -5.36
C PHE A 42 0.14 10.98 -5.63
N ASP A 43 -0.92 11.79 -5.53
CA ASP A 43 -0.82 13.23 -5.75
C ASP A 43 0.02 13.92 -4.67
N LYS A 44 -0.12 13.50 -3.41
CA LYS A 44 0.77 13.95 -2.31
C LYS A 44 2.21 13.53 -2.55
N ALA A 45 2.46 12.28 -2.96
CA ALA A 45 3.80 11.80 -3.25
C ALA A 45 4.45 12.58 -4.41
N ARG A 46 3.68 12.94 -5.44
CA ARG A 46 4.15 13.77 -6.55
C ARG A 46 4.52 15.18 -6.10
N GLN A 47 3.72 15.80 -5.24
CA GLN A 47 4.03 17.12 -4.67
C GLN A 47 5.26 17.10 -3.76
N ALA A 48 5.53 15.94 -3.14
CA ALA A 48 6.66 15.72 -2.24
C ALA A 48 7.94 15.26 -2.95
N ALA A 49 8.00 15.27 -4.29
CA ALA A 49 9.16 14.76 -5.04
C ALA A 49 10.46 15.54 -4.71
N PRO A 50 11.62 14.86 -4.58
CA PRO A 50 11.82 13.41 -4.67
C PRO A 50 11.20 12.66 -3.48
N CYS A 51 10.41 11.61 -3.75
CA CYS A 51 9.67 10.87 -2.73
C CYS A 51 9.65 9.36 -3.00
N VAL A 52 9.77 8.57 -1.94
CA VAL A 52 9.48 7.14 -1.86
C VAL A 52 8.10 6.96 -1.25
N LEU A 53 7.15 6.47 -2.05
CA LEU A 53 5.82 6.06 -1.60
C LEU A 53 5.83 4.56 -1.31
N PHE A 54 5.67 4.19 -0.04
CA PHE A 54 5.74 2.81 0.42
C PHE A 54 4.37 2.30 0.87
N PHE A 55 3.88 1.26 0.20
CA PHE A 55 2.66 0.55 0.61
C PHE A 55 3.04 -0.66 1.47
N ASP A 56 2.69 -0.62 2.75
CA ASP A 56 2.88 -1.72 3.70
C ASP A 56 1.58 -2.51 3.89
N GLU A 57 1.67 -3.81 4.18
CA GLU A 57 0.49 -4.67 4.42
C GLU A 57 -0.55 -4.63 3.29
N LEU A 58 -0.12 -4.45 2.04
CA LEU A 58 -1.02 -4.39 0.88
C LEU A 58 -1.77 -5.71 0.67
N ASP A 59 -1.17 -6.83 1.09
CA ASP A 59 -1.79 -8.15 1.12
C ASP A 59 -3.04 -8.22 2.01
N ALA A 60 -3.15 -7.38 3.04
CA ALA A 60 -4.34 -7.29 3.89
C ALA A 60 -5.57 -6.74 3.12
N ILE A 61 -5.35 -6.01 2.02
CA ILE A 61 -6.42 -5.43 1.19
C ILE A 61 -6.52 -6.05 -0.19
N ALA A 62 -5.43 -6.64 -0.69
CA ALA A 62 -5.39 -7.33 -1.95
C ALA A 62 -6.03 -8.72 -1.79
N LYS A 63 -7.34 -8.83 -2.02
CA LYS A 63 -7.94 -10.13 -2.29
C LYS A 63 -7.24 -10.72 -3.51
N SER A 64 -6.63 -11.89 -3.34
CA SER A 64 -6.04 -12.64 -4.45
C SER A 64 -7.08 -12.76 -5.58
N ARG A 65 -6.73 -12.24 -6.76
CA ARG A 65 -7.51 -12.46 -7.98
C ARG A 65 -7.31 -13.94 -8.38
N GLY A 66 -8.00 -14.85 -7.68
CA GLY A 66 -7.84 -16.30 -7.89
C GLY A 66 -8.30 -17.23 -6.76
N GLY A 67 -9.17 -16.80 -5.84
CA GLY A 67 -9.67 -17.63 -4.73
C GLY A 67 -11.05 -18.28 -4.95
N SER A 68 -11.46 -18.52 -6.19
CA SER A 68 -12.68 -19.31 -6.48
C SER A 68 -12.35 -20.43 -7.46
N ALA A 69 -11.85 -21.54 -6.92
CA ALA A 69 -11.92 -22.86 -7.55
C ALA A 69 -12.11 -23.91 -6.45
N GLY A 70 -13.38 -24.11 -6.06
CA GLY A 70 -13.93 -25.39 -5.61
C GLY A 70 -13.51 -25.93 -4.24
N ASP A 71 -14.24 -25.58 -3.19
CA ASP A 71 -14.63 -26.60 -2.21
C ASP A 71 -15.56 -27.58 -2.93
N GLY A 72 -15.10 -28.82 -3.09
CA GLY A 72 -15.76 -29.88 -3.84
C GLY A 72 -15.67 -31.19 -3.07
N SER A 73 -16.30 -31.25 -1.90
CA SER A 73 -16.71 -32.51 -1.30
C SER A 73 -17.77 -33.15 -2.20
N GLY A 74 -17.47 -34.32 -2.76
CA GLY A 74 -18.46 -35.12 -3.49
C GLY A 74 -17.91 -36.06 -4.56
N VAL A 75 -17.15 -37.10 -4.17
CA VAL A 75 -17.39 -38.55 -4.37
C VAL A 75 -16.19 -39.34 -3.87
#